data_AF-A0A7L3HWI7-F1
#
_entry.id   AF-A0A7L3HWI7-F1
#
_cell.length_a   1.000
_cell.length_b   1.000
_cell.length_c   1.000
_cell.angle_alpha   90.00
_cell.angle_beta   90.00
_cell.angle_gamma   90.00
#
_symmetry.space_group_name_H-M   'P 1'
#
loop_
_entity.id
_entity.type
_entity.pdbx_description
1 polymer ?
#
loop_
_entity_poly.entity_id
_entity_poly.type
_entity_poly.pdbx_seq_one_letter_code
_entity_poly.pdbx_strand_id
1 'polypeptide(L)'
;LHHEASIINLLETVFFYKEICESAEDSILDLIDYCHRKLILLAARSTKAQAADPVPPQELQKQAEMMEFEISLKALSVLRFITDQVDSLPLSALTRMLNTHNLPCLLVELVEHCPWSCWEAGKLKKFENGTWHVVPPEDQVKMTKLDGQVWLTLLNLLLSPKCQHKYHFDGFNKSQLLKLRAFLTDVLIDQLPNLVEMQRFLSYLAVTEPAPPKKDLILEQV
;
A
#
# COMPACT_ATOMS: atom_id res chain seq x y z
N LEU A 1 4.38 -21.23 -3.92
CA LEU A 1 5.46 -20.23 -3.75
C LEU A 1 6.33 -20.08 -5.01
N HIS A 2 7.11 -21.06 -5.46
CA HIS A 2 7.94 -20.86 -6.67
C HIS A 2 7.15 -20.47 -7.94
N HIS A 3 6.09 -21.22 -8.29
CA HIS A 3 5.25 -20.86 -9.44
C HIS A 3 4.59 -19.49 -9.26
N GLU A 4 4.18 -19.17 -8.03
CA GLU A 4 3.57 -17.90 -7.70
C GLU A 4 4.56 -16.74 -7.84
N ALA A 5 5.81 -16.91 -7.39
CA ALA A 5 6.89 -15.95 -7.57
C ALA A 5 7.16 -15.68 -9.06
N SER A 6 7.17 -16.73 -9.89
CA SER A 6 7.30 -16.57 -11.34
C SER A 6 6.12 -15.82 -11.96
N ILE A 7 4.89 -16.15 -11.55
CA ILE A 7 3.67 -15.51 -12.06
C ILE A 7 3.61 -14.05 -11.65
N ILE A 8 3.84 -13.72 -10.38
CA ILE A 8 3.76 -12.33 -9.92
C ILE A 8 4.87 -11.46 -10.53
N ASN A 9 6.06 -12.03 -10.78
CA ASN A 9 7.12 -11.32 -11.48
C ASN A 9 6.76 -11.06 -12.96
N LEU A 10 6.10 -12.02 -13.62
CA LEU A 10 5.54 -11.80 -14.96
C LEU A 10 4.46 -10.72 -14.92
N LEU A 11 3.54 -10.78 -13.97
CA LEU A 11 2.46 -9.79 -13.79
C LEU A 11 3.03 -8.39 -13.55
N GLU A 12 4.02 -8.24 -12.66
CA GLU A 12 4.71 -6.96 -12.44
C GLU A 12 5.30 -6.42 -13.74
N THR A 13 5.88 -7.28 -14.58
CA THR A 13 6.49 -6.87 -15.84
C THR A 13 5.44 -6.45 -16.88
N VAL A 14 4.33 -7.18 -17.02
CA VAL A 14 3.33 -6.89 -18.06
C VAL A 14 2.38 -5.76 -17.65
N PHE A 15 1.98 -5.67 -16.37
CA PHE A 15 1.09 -4.61 -15.88
C PHE A 15 1.75 -3.24 -15.85
N PHE A 16 3.08 -3.16 -15.98
CA PHE A 16 3.78 -1.90 -16.22
C PHE A 16 3.23 -1.16 -17.45
N TYR A 17 2.73 -1.89 -18.45
CA TYR A 17 2.12 -1.33 -19.65
C TYR A 17 0.61 -1.10 -19.44
N LYS A 18 0.16 0.12 -19.73
CA LYS A 18 -1.23 0.56 -19.54
C LYS A 18 -2.24 -0.34 -20.28
N GLU A 19 -1.88 -0.78 -21.48
CA GLU A 19 -2.74 -1.58 -22.37
C GLU A 19 -3.14 -2.91 -21.72
N ILE A 20 -2.27 -3.47 -20.87
CA ILE A 20 -2.54 -4.72 -20.17
C ILE A 20 -3.57 -4.51 -19.05
N CYS A 21 -3.50 -3.38 -18.34
CA CYS A 21 -4.50 -3.03 -17.34
C CYS A 21 -5.90 -2.88 -17.95
N GLU A 22 -5.98 -2.28 -19.14
CA GLU A 22 -7.26 -2.08 -19.85
C GLU A 22 -7.81 -3.39 -20.42
N SER A 23 -6.93 -4.30 -20.85
CA SER A 23 -7.31 -5.61 -21.40
C SER A 23 -7.64 -6.67 -20.33
N ALA A 24 -7.36 -6.39 -19.06
CA ALA A 24 -7.57 -7.36 -17.97
C ALA A 24 -9.04 -7.54 -17.59
N GLU A 25 -9.94 -6.66 -18.06
CA GLU A 25 -11.40 -6.72 -17.88
C GLU A 25 -11.80 -7.17 -16.47
N ASP A 26 -12.57 -8.26 -16.32
CA ASP A 26 -13.05 -8.75 -15.04
C ASP A 26 -11.95 -9.42 -14.18
N SER A 27 -10.88 -9.91 -14.81
CA SER A 27 -9.76 -10.54 -14.10
C SER A 27 -8.97 -9.55 -13.23
N ILE A 28 -9.14 -8.24 -13.47
CA ILE A 28 -8.54 -7.20 -12.63
C ILE A 28 -9.02 -7.29 -11.18
N LEU A 29 -10.27 -7.74 -10.95
CA LEU A 29 -10.86 -7.82 -9.62
C LEU A 29 -10.17 -8.90 -8.78
N ASP A 30 -9.93 -10.07 -9.37
CA ASP A 30 -9.22 -11.17 -8.71
C ASP A 30 -7.77 -10.78 -8.40
N LEU A 31 -7.14 -10.01 -9.29
CA LEU A 31 -5.79 -9.50 -9.09
C LEU A 31 -5.74 -8.46 -7.96
N ILE A 32 -6.73 -7.57 -7.87
CA ILE A 32 -6.88 -6.63 -6.74
C ILE A 32 -7.05 -7.40 -5.43
N ASP A 33 -7.89 -8.44 -5.39
CA ASP A 33 -8.09 -9.27 -4.21
C ASP A 33 -6.83 -10.05 -3.81
N TYR A 34 -6.07 -10.53 -4.80
CA TYR A 34 -4.77 -11.14 -4.58
C TYR A 34 -3.78 -10.14 -3.96
N CYS A 35 -3.64 -8.95 -4.55
CA CYS A 35 -2.73 -7.93 -4.05
C CYS A 35 -3.11 -7.50 -2.63
N HIS A 36 -4.40 -7.27 -2.37
CA HIS A 36 -4.89 -6.94 -1.04
C HIS A 36 -4.49 -7.99 0.02
N ARG A 37 -4.70 -9.29 -0.26
CA ARG A 37 -4.29 -10.37 0.66
C ARG A 37 -2.79 -10.34 0.94
N LYS A 38 -1.97 -10.11 -0.08
CA LYS A 38 -0.50 -10.01 0.08
C LYS A 38 -0.08 -8.77 0.89
N LEU A 39 -0.74 -7.64 0.69
CA LEU A 39 -0.47 -6.43 1.47
C LEU A 39 -0.88 -6.58 2.94
N ILE A 40 -1.97 -7.30 3.25
CA ILE A 40 -2.32 -7.66 4.63
C ILE A 40 -1.19 -8.47 5.27
N LEU A 41 -0.63 -9.46 4.55
CA LEU A 41 0.48 -10.27 5.05
C LEU A 41 1.74 -9.41 5.32
N LEU A 42 2.02 -8.42 4.46
CA LEU A 42 3.09 -7.44 4.68
C LEU A 42 2.87 -6.61 5.94
N ALA A 43 1.67 -6.05 6.12
CA ALA A 43 1.33 -5.26 7.29
C ALA A 43 1.45 -6.08 8.58
N ALA A 44 0.93 -7.32 8.58
CA ALA A 44 1.00 -8.24 9.71
C ALA A 44 2.43 -8.69 10.06
N ARG A 45 3.37 -8.68 9.09
CA ARG A 45 4.77 -8.98 9.35
C ARG A 45 5.45 -7.88 10.17
N SER A 46 5.12 -6.62 9.92
CA SER A 46 5.74 -5.51 10.64
C SER A 46 5.32 -5.47 12.12
N THR A 47 4.06 -5.77 12.41
CA THR A 47 3.59 -5.86 13.80
C THR A 47 4.25 -7.00 14.58
N LYS A 48 4.48 -8.16 13.93
CA LYS A 48 5.18 -9.31 14.56
C LYS A 48 6.65 -9.04 14.85
N ALA A 49 7.35 -8.31 13.97
CA ALA A 49 8.76 -7.97 14.18
C ALA A 49 8.99 -7.12 15.45
N GLN A 50 7.97 -6.42 15.92
CA GLN A 50 8.03 -5.58 17.13
C GLN A 50 7.70 -6.36 18.43
N ALA A 51 7.14 -7.57 18.34
CA ALA A 51 6.49 -8.22 19.48
C ALA A 51 7.10 -9.57 19.92
N ALA A 52 8.09 -10.12 19.23
CA ALA A 52 8.50 -11.53 19.42
C ALA A 52 9.91 -11.73 19.99
N ASP A 53 10.00 -12.54 21.06
CA ASP A 53 11.21 -13.30 21.44
C ASP A 53 11.44 -14.45 20.44
N PRO A 54 12.67 -14.71 19.99
CA PRO A 54 12.90 -15.56 18.83
C PRO A 54 12.96 -17.05 19.20
N VAL A 55 11.95 -17.82 18.80
CA VAL A 55 12.17 -19.24 18.49
C VAL A 55 12.81 -19.30 17.11
N PRO A 56 14.03 -19.86 16.94
CA PRO A 56 14.68 -19.91 15.64
C PRO A 56 13.86 -20.77 14.66
N PRO A 57 13.31 -20.19 13.57
CA PRO A 57 12.63 -20.98 12.57
C PRO A 57 13.63 -21.88 11.83
N GLN A 58 13.16 -23.04 11.36
CA GLN A 58 13.93 -23.94 10.50
C GLN A 58 14.33 -23.20 9.21
N GLU A 59 15.45 -23.60 8.60
CA GLU A 59 15.99 -22.92 7.41
C GLU A 59 14.99 -22.88 6.24
N LEU A 60 14.26 -23.97 6.01
CA LEU A 60 13.19 -24.04 4.99
C LEU A 60 12.08 -23.03 5.26
N GLN A 61 11.73 -22.81 6.53
CA GLN A 61 10.70 -21.86 6.93
C GLN A 61 11.17 -20.42 6.64
N LYS A 62 12.43 -20.09 6.92
CA LYS A 62 13.02 -18.78 6.59
C LYS A 62 13.00 -18.51 5.09
N GLN A 63 13.33 -19.52 4.28
CA GLN A 63 13.31 -19.41 2.81
C GLN A 63 11.89 -19.18 2.28
N ALA A 64 10.91 -19.93 2.80
CA ALA A 64 9.50 -19.73 2.44
C ALA A 64 9.00 -18.33 2.83
N GLU A 65 9.35 -17.86 4.03
CA GLU A 65 8.98 -16.51 4.52
C GLU A 65 9.65 -15.38 3.74
N MET A 66 10.88 -15.58 3.25
CA MET A 66 11.55 -14.62 2.38
C MET A 66 10.87 -14.56 1.01
N MET A 67 10.54 -15.72 0.43
CA MET A 67 9.85 -15.78 -0.85
C MET A 67 8.45 -15.15 -0.78
N GLU A 68 7.71 -15.42 0.29
CA GLU A 68 6.39 -14.83 0.51
C GLU A 68 6.48 -13.29 0.68
N PHE A 69 7.54 -12.81 1.32
CA PHE A 69 7.81 -11.38 1.45
C PHE A 69 8.06 -10.75 0.09
N GLU A 70 8.95 -11.32 -0.72
CA GLU A 70 9.23 -10.82 -2.07
C GLU A 70 7.99 -10.85 -2.97
N ILE A 71 7.23 -11.95 -2.97
CA ILE A 71 5.95 -12.04 -3.68
C ILE A 71 5.02 -10.89 -3.30
N SER A 72 4.95 -10.57 -2.00
CA SER A 72 4.07 -9.51 -1.52
C SER A 72 4.55 -8.11 -1.91
N LEU A 73 5.87 -7.87 -1.95
CA LEU A 73 6.43 -6.62 -2.47
C LEU A 73 6.14 -6.46 -3.98
N LYS A 74 6.17 -7.56 -4.74
CA LYS A 74 5.79 -7.56 -6.16
C LYS A 74 4.30 -7.30 -6.34
N ALA A 75 3.46 -7.83 -5.46
CA ALA A 75 2.03 -7.53 -5.46
C ALA A 75 1.73 -6.04 -5.17
N LEU A 76 2.54 -5.37 -4.34
CA LEU A 76 2.46 -3.91 -4.15
C LEU A 76 2.79 -3.17 -5.45
N SER A 77 3.84 -3.54 -6.18
CA SER A 77 4.14 -2.96 -7.50
C SER A 77 2.99 -3.15 -8.49
N VAL A 78 2.43 -4.36 -8.57
CA VAL A 78 1.30 -4.68 -9.46
C VAL A 78 0.09 -3.83 -9.10
N LEU A 79 -0.26 -3.74 -7.82
CA LEU A 79 -1.35 -2.88 -7.36
C LEU A 79 -1.12 -1.43 -7.74
N ARG A 80 0.10 -0.91 -7.56
CA ARG A 80 0.46 0.45 -7.97
C ARG A 80 0.18 0.65 -9.45
N PHE A 81 0.58 -0.28 -10.33
CA PHE A 81 0.31 -0.20 -11.77
C PHE A 81 -1.19 -0.22 -12.11
N ILE A 82 -1.98 -1.03 -11.40
CA ILE A 82 -3.44 -1.02 -11.54
C ILE A 82 -3.98 0.36 -11.17
N THR A 83 -3.51 0.95 -10.06
CA THR A 83 -3.99 2.26 -9.61
C THR A 83 -3.58 3.42 -10.51
N ASP A 84 -2.47 3.30 -11.26
CA ASP A 84 -2.10 4.31 -12.27
C ASP A 84 -3.18 4.45 -13.36
N GLN A 85 -4.02 3.43 -13.55
CA GLN A 85 -5.08 3.40 -14.55
C GLN A 85 -6.48 3.57 -13.97
N VAL A 86 -6.62 4.14 -12.75
CA VAL A 86 -7.94 4.34 -12.08
C VAL A 86 -9.00 4.99 -12.96
N ASP A 87 -8.59 5.83 -13.92
CA ASP A 87 -9.52 6.48 -14.84
C ASP A 87 -10.05 5.56 -15.96
N SER A 88 -9.31 4.52 -16.33
CA SER A 88 -9.73 3.52 -17.31
C SER A 88 -10.42 2.30 -16.66
N LEU A 89 -10.30 2.13 -15.34
CA LEU A 89 -10.84 0.97 -14.63
C LEU A 89 -12.38 0.98 -14.51
N PRO A 90 -13.01 -0.21 -14.48
CA PRO A 90 -14.44 -0.32 -14.22
C PRO A 90 -14.78 0.12 -12.79
N LEU A 91 -16.02 0.61 -12.59
CA LEU A 91 -16.49 1.09 -11.28
C LEU A 91 -16.44 -0.01 -10.19
N SER A 92 -16.59 -1.28 -10.58
CA SER A 92 -16.43 -2.44 -9.70
C SER A 92 -15.03 -2.50 -9.08
N ALA A 93 -13.98 -2.24 -9.88
CA ALA A 93 -12.59 -2.23 -9.40
C ALA A 93 -12.37 -1.10 -8.39
N LEU A 94 -12.85 0.11 -8.67
CA LEU A 94 -12.80 1.22 -7.72
C LEU A 94 -13.58 0.90 -6.43
N THR A 95 -14.71 0.20 -6.53
CA THR A 95 -15.48 -0.28 -5.35
C THR A 95 -14.69 -1.25 -4.51
N ARG A 96 -14.06 -2.22 -5.17
CA ARG A 96 -13.27 -3.23 -4.50
C ARG A 96 -12.09 -2.62 -3.75
N MET A 97 -11.35 -1.73 -4.41
CA MET A 97 -10.19 -1.05 -3.84
C MET A 97 -10.55 -0.12 -2.68
N LEU A 98 -11.55 0.73 -2.86
CA LEU A 98 -11.84 1.84 -1.94
C LEU A 98 -12.78 1.44 -0.80
N ASN A 99 -13.82 0.67 -1.10
CA ASN A 99 -14.93 0.45 -0.15
C ASN A 99 -14.91 -0.95 0.45
N THR A 100 -14.50 -1.97 -0.31
CA THR A 100 -14.40 -3.34 0.21
C THR A 100 -13.10 -3.55 0.97
N HIS A 101 -11.96 -3.21 0.37
CA HIS A 101 -10.64 -3.48 0.95
C HIS A 101 -10.02 -2.29 1.69
N ASN A 102 -10.59 -1.09 1.54
CA ASN A 102 -10.07 0.15 2.13
C ASN A 102 -8.55 0.29 1.96
N LEU A 103 -8.09 0.11 0.71
CA LEU A 103 -6.67 0.15 0.37
C LEU A 103 -5.96 1.42 0.85
N PRO A 104 -6.56 2.64 0.85
CA PRO A 104 -5.90 3.80 1.42
C PRO A 104 -5.46 3.60 2.87
N CYS A 105 -6.31 3.08 3.75
CA CYS A 105 -5.95 2.82 5.15
C CYS A 105 -4.90 1.69 5.27
N LEU A 106 -4.97 0.65 4.45
CA LEU A 106 -3.94 -0.39 4.43
C LEU A 106 -2.57 0.16 4.01
N LEU A 107 -2.53 1.10 3.06
CA LEU A 107 -1.30 1.75 2.64
C LEU A 107 -0.75 2.69 3.72
N VAL A 108 -1.61 3.36 4.50
CA VAL A 108 -1.18 4.13 5.69
C VAL A 108 -0.44 3.23 6.68
N GLU A 109 -0.99 2.05 6.98
CA GLU A 109 -0.35 1.06 7.86
C GLU A 109 1.06 0.66 7.37
N LEU A 110 1.22 0.50 6.05
CA LEU A 110 2.52 0.21 5.45
C LEU A 110 3.50 1.39 5.54
N VAL A 111 3.03 2.65 5.48
CA VAL A 111 3.88 3.83 5.71
C VAL A 111 4.33 3.89 7.17
N GLU A 112 3.41 3.66 8.12
CA GLU A 112 3.71 3.74 9.56
C GLU A 112 4.71 2.67 10.01
N HIS A 113 4.55 1.45 9.51
CA HIS A 113 5.29 0.30 10.01
C HIS A 113 6.28 -0.29 9.02
N CYS A 114 6.35 0.20 7.77
CA CYS A 114 7.38 -0.05 6.76
C CYS A 114 8.05 -1.44 6.84
N PRO A 115 7.44 -2.51 6.30
CA PRO A 115 7.93 -3.88 6.49
C PRO A 115 9.27 -4.19 5.79
N TRP A 116 9.77 -3.29 4.93
CA TRP A 116 11.10 -3.34 4.31
C TRP A 116 12.15 -2.49 5.04
N SER A 117 11.87 -2.02 6.26
CA SER A 117 12.85 -1.34 7.12
C SER A 117 12.83 -1.94 8.52
N CYS A 118 13.99 -2.21 9.10
CA CYS A 118 14.08 -2.68 10.49
C CYS A 118 15.36 -2.20 11.18
N TRP A 119 15.30 -2.08 12.51
CA TRP A 119 16.47 -1.80 13.32
C TRP A 119 17.01 -3.10 13.89
N GLU A 120 18.29 -3.37 13.65
CA GLU A 120 18.97 -4.56 14.17
C GLU A 120 20.32 -4.16 14.77
N ALA A 121 20.53 -4.46 16.06
CA ALA A 121 21.74 -4.09 16.80
C ALA A 121 22.14 -2.60 16.65
N GLY A 122 21.15 -1.69 16.69
CA GLY A 122 21.35 -0.24 16.59
C GLY A 122 21.66 0.27 15.18
N LYS A 123 21.57 -0.59 14.16
CA LYS A 123 21.77 -0.22 12.75
C LYS A 123 20.46 -0.35 11.99
N LEU A 124 20.10 0.69 11.23
CA LEU A 124 18.96 0.63 10.32
C LEU A 124 19.34 -0.27 9.12
N LYS A 125 18.49 -1.25 8.83
CA LYS A 125 18.55 -2.05 7.61
C LYS A 125 17.32 -1.76 6.75
N LYS A 126 17.53 -1.70 5.44
CA LYS A 126 16.44 -1.63 4.45
C LYS A 126 16.56 -2.78 3.46
N PHE A 127 15.43 -3.25 2.96
CA PHE A 127 15.36 -4.29 1.94
C PHE A 127 15.27 -3.67 0.55
N GLU A 128 16.29 -3.89 -0.28
CA GLU A 128 16.29 -3.47 -1.67
C GLU A 128 16.98 -4.52 -2.54
N ASN A 129 16.49 -4.66 -3.78
CA ASN A 129 17.04 -5.59 -4.78
C ASN A 129 17.23 -7.02 -4.27
N GLY A 130 16.29 -7.53 -3.46
CA GLY A 130 16.31 -8.90 -2.93
C GLY A 130 17.19 -9.10 -1.70
N THR A 131 17.79 -8.04 -1.14
CA THR A 131 18.72 -8.17 -0.01
C THR A 131 18.51 -7.09 1.05
N TRP A 132 18.71 -7.49 2.32
CA TRP A 132 18.78 -6.56 3.45
C TRP A 132 20.18 -5.98 3.54
N HIS A 133 20.29 -4.66 3.51
CA HIS A 133 21.57 -3.95 3.67
C HIS A 133 21.47 -2.91 4.77
N VAL A 134 22.60 -2.61 5.41
CA VAL A 134 22.70 -1.57 6.43
C VAL A 134 22.72 -0.21 5.73
N VAL A 135 21.89 0.72 6.19
CA VAL A 135 21.79 2.07 5.66
C VAL A 135 22.64 3.03 6.51
N PRO A 136 23.57 3.79 5.91
CA PRO A 136 24.37 4.76 6.65
C PRO A 136 23.50 5.95 7.11
N PRO A 137 23.88 6.67 8.18
CA PRO A 137 23.07 7.74 8.78
C PRO A 137 22.53 8.79 7.80
N GLU A 138 23.34 9.20 6.83
CA GLU A 138 23.00 10.17 5.79
C GLU A 138 21.88 9.72 4.84
N ASP A 139 21.67 8.41 4.71
CA ASP A 139 20.72 7.81 3.78
C ASP A 139 19.45 7.31 4.48
N GLN A 140 19.38 7.37 5.81
CA GLN A 140 18.26 6.82 6.58
C GLN A 140 16.91 7.47 6.21
N VAL A 141 16.95 8.78 5.93
CA VAL A 141 15.79 9.59 5.52
C VAL A 141 15.46 9.49 4.03
N LYS A 142 16.33 8.85 3.22
CA LYS A 142 16.07 8.69 1.78
C LYS A 142 14.95 7.68 1.56
N MET A 143 14.08 8.02 0.62
CA MET A 143 13.00 7.17 0.14
C MET A 143 13.57 5.99 -0.65
N THR A 144 13.11 4.79 -0.35
CA THR A 144 13.38 3.59 -1.15
C THR A 144 12.43 3.51 -2.34
N LYS A 145 12.71 2.62 -3.29
CA LYS A 145 11.76 2.33 -4.38
C LYS A 145 10.41 1.83 -3.87
N LEU A 146 10.42 1.06 -2.77
CA LEU A 146 9.20 0.48 -2.18
C LEU A 146 8.34 1.55 -1.52
N ASP A 147 8.95 2.51 -0.82
CA ASP A 147 8.26 3.69 -0.29
C ASP A 147 7.57 4.45 -1.44
N GLY A 148 8.28 4.64 -2.55
CA GLY A 148 7.75 5.25 -3.76
C GLY A 148 6.51 4.52 -4.31
N GLN A 149 6.49 3.18 -4.31
CA GLN A 149 5.30 2.42 -4.73
C GLN A 149 4.08 2.73 -3.85
N VAL A 150 4.26 2.77 -2.53
CA VAL A 150 3.16 3.08 -1.59
C VAL A 150 2.65 4.50 -1.80
N TRP A 151 3.55 5.48 -1.86
CA TRP A 151 3.20 6.89 -2.03
C TRP A 151 2.51 7.17 -3.36
N LEU A 152 2.96 6.57 -4.45
CA LEU A 152 2.31 6.70 -5.75
C LEU A 152 0.93 6.04 -5.75
N THR A 153 0.78 4.88 -5.11
CA THR A 153 -0.53 4.22 -4.96
C THR A 153 -1.49 5.11 -4.15
N LEU A 154 -1.02 5.72 -3.07
CA LEU A 154 -1.80 6.67 -2.27
C LEU A 154 -2.20 7.90 -3.08
N LEU A 155 -1.29 8.48 -3.87
CA LEU A 155 -1.59 9.61 -4.76
C LEU A 155 -2.71 9.25 -5.74
N ASN A 156 -2.60 8.10 -6.42
CA ASN A 156 -3.60 7.64 -7.38
C ASN A 156 -4.99 7.45 -6.73
N LEU A 157 -5.04 6.85 -5.54
CA LEU A 157 -6.30 6.55 -4.84
C LEU A 157 -6.92 7.76 -4.15
N LEU A 158 -6.13 8.73 -3.67
CA LEU A 158 -6.64 9.85 -2.88
C LEU A 158 -6.78 11.14 -3.67
N LEU A 159 -6.02 11.34 -4.76
CA LEU A 159 -6.07 12.56 -5.55
C LEU A 159 -6.85 12.41 -6.86
N SER A 160 -7.15 11.19 -7.32
CA SER A 160 -8.05 11.01 -8.46
C SER A 160 -9.47 11.48 -8.12
N PRO A 161 -10.08 12.36 -8.93
CA PRO A 161 -11.46 12.78 -8.72
C PRO A 161 -12.42 11.60 -8.66
N LYS A 162 -12.27 10.58 -9.53
CA LYS A 162 -13.15 9.40 -9.53
C LYS A 162 -13.08 8.64 -8.21
N CYS A 163 -11.90 8.52 -7.64
CA CYS A 163 -11.70 7.87 -6.35
C CYS A 163 -12.28 8.72 -5.20
N GLN A 164 -12.04 10.03 -5.19
CA GLN A 164 -12.56 10.93 -4.15
C GLN A 164 -14.09 10.95 -4.06
N HIS A 165 -14.80 10.95 -5.20
CA HIS A 165 -16.26 10.90 -5.21
C HIS A 165 -16.81 9.58 -4.63
N LYS A 166 -15.98 8.54 -4.63
CA LYS A 166 -16.38 7.18 -4.28
C LYS A 166 -15.95 6.77 -2.88
N TYR A 167 -14.81 7.25 -2.42
CA TYR A 167 -14.24 6.92 -1.13
C TYR A 167 -14.97 7.64 0.00
N HIS A 168 -15.31 6.89 1.05
CA HIS A 168 -16.06 7.42 2.18
C HIS A 168 -15.11 7.97 3.25
N PHE A 169 -15.06 9.29 3.39
CA PHE A 169 -14.28 9.97 4.43
C PHE A 169 -15.06 10.08 5.75
N ASP A 170 -15.33 8.93 6.38
CA ASP A 170 -15.79 8.91 7.77
C ASP A 170 -14.68 9.31 8.75
N GLY A 171 -15.05 9.46 10.02
CA GLY A 171 -14.11 9.82 11.09
C GLY A 171 -12.93 8.85 11.21
N PHE A 172 -13.15 7.55 10.99
CA PHE A 172 -12.08 6.55 11.07
C PHE A 172 -11.09 6.72 9.92
N ASN A 173 -11.56 6.68 8.66
CA ASN A 173 -10.71 6.83 7.49
C ASN A 173 -9.97 8.17 7.50
N LYS A 174 -10.67 9.26 7.84
CA LYS A 174 -10.04 10.57 8.02
C LYS A 174 -8.91 10.51 9.05
N SER A 175 -9.14 9.90 10.22
CA SER A 175 -8.11 9.80 11.27
C SER A 175 -6.87 9.03 10.81
N GLN A 176 -7.05 7.94 10.07
CA GLN A 176 -5.94 7.15 9.52
C GLN A 176 -5.16 7.95 8.49
N LEU A 177 -5.84 8.53 7.49
CA LEU A 177 -5.19 9.32 6.44
C LEU A 177 -4.38 10.50 7.00
N LEU A 178 -4.86 11.16 8.05
CA LEU A 178 -4.16 12.31 8.64
C LEU A 178 -2.82 11.96 9.29
N LYS A 179 -2.58 10.68 9.61
CA LYS A 179 -1.27 10.23 10.13
C LYS A 179 -0.16 10.38 9.09
N LEU A 180 -0.49 10.30 7.79
CA LEU A 180 0.47 10.49 6.69
C LEU A 180 1.22 11.83 6.77
N ARG A 181 0.60 12.86 7.39
CA ARG A 181 1.22 14.19 7.55
C ARG A 181 2.57 14.14 8.29
N ALA A 182 2.73 13.20 9.23
CA ALA A 182 3.99 13.04 9.98
C ALA A 182 5.13 12.48 9.12
N PHE A 183 4.81 11.83 7.99
CA PHE A 183 5.77 11.18 7.11
C PHE A 183 6.12 12.02 5.87
N LEU A 184 5.35 13.07 5.58
CA LEU A 184 5.61 14.03 4.49
C LEU A 184 6.70 15.04 4.89
N THR A 185 7.93 14.58 4.96
CA THR A 185 9.11 15.40 5.26
C THR A 185 9.58 16.17 4.03
N ASP A 186 10.34 17.25 4.23
CA ASP A 186 10.93 18.03 3.13
C ASP A 186 11.81 17.15 2.22
N VAL A 187 12.59 16.23 2.80
CA VAL A 187 13.44 15.29 2.05
C VAL A 187 12.60 14.38 1.15
N LEU A 188 11.46 13.89 1.66
CA LEU A 188 10.57 13.03 0.88
C LEU A 188 9.92 13.82 -0.27
N ILE A 189 9.51 15.07 0.00
CA ILE A 189 8.94 15.97 -1.00
C ILE A 189 9.97 16.33 -2.07
N ASP A 190 11.22 16.59 -1.70
CA ASP A 190 12.31 16.85 -2.65
C ASP A 190 12.54 15.66 -3.59
N GLN A 191 12.39 14.44 -3.09
CA GLN A 191 12.56 13.20 -3.88
C GLN A 191 11.31 12.83 -4.70
N LEU A 192 10.12 13.19 -4.24
CA LEU A 192 8.86 12.96 -4.94
C LEU A 192 7.97 14.23 -4.87
N PRO A 193 8.22 15.24 -5.73
CA PRO A 193 7.56 16.55 -5.65
C PRO A 193 6.03 16.51 -5.76
N ASN A 194 5.47 15.47 -6.39
CA ASN A 194 4.02 15.28 -6.49
C ASN A 194 3.35 15.13 -5.11
N LEU A 195 4.09 14.80 -4.05
CA LEU A 195 3.58 14.72 -2.68
C LEU A 195 3.17 16.07 -2.09
N VAL A 196 3.56 17.20 -2.70
CA VAL A 196 3.04 18.52 -2.31
C VAL A 196 1.51 18.56 -2.44
N GLU A 197 0.94 17.92 -3.46
CA GLU A 197 -0.51 17.86 -3.65
C GLU A 197 -1.17 17.00 -2.56
N MET A 198 -0.55 15.89 -2.16
CA MET A 198 -0.99 15.08 -1.03
C MET A 198 -0.98 15.90 0.27
N GLN A 199 0.07 16.69 0.51
CA GLN A 199 0.16 17.54 1.71
C GLN A 199 -0.97 18.58 1.75
N ARG A 200 -1.28 19.21 0.61
CA ARG A 200 -2.40 20.15 0.48
C ARG A 200 -3.74 19.45 0.72
N PHE A 201 -3.95 18.29 0.11
CA PHE A 201 -5.15 17.48 0.29
C PHE A 201 -5.37 17.11 1.76
N LEU A 202 -4.35 16.62 2.45
CA LEU A 202 -4.44 16.27 3.88
C LEU A 202 -4.69 17.48 4.77
N SER A 203 -4.16 18.65 4.41
CA SER A 203 -4.41 19.91 5.12
C SER A 203 -5.88 20.34 4.99
N TYR A 204 -6.46 20.22 3.79
CA TYR A 204 -7.89 20.44 3.57
C TYR A 204 -8.76 19.41 4.30
N LEU A 205 -8.39 18.13 4.24
CA LEU A 205 -9.10 17.06 4.92
C LEU A 205 -9.14 17.27 6.44
N ALA A 206 -8.06 17.79 7.03
CA ALA A 206 -7.97 18.05 8.48
C ALA A 206 -9.08 19.01 8.96
N VAL A 207 -9.37 20.05 8.18
CA VAL A 207 -10.37 21.09 8.53
C VAL A 207 -11.79 20.77 8.06
N THR A 208 -11.96 19.76 7.20
CA THR A 208 -13.27 19.34 6.68
C THR A 208 -13.98 18.43 7.68
N GLU A 209 -15.24 18.68 8.01
CA GLU A 209 -16.00 17.76 8.87
C GLU A 209 -16.19 16.39 8.20
N PRO A 210 -16.03 15.27 8.92
CA PRO A 210 -16.23 13.95 8.36
C PRO A 210 -17.71 13.76 7.96
N ALA A 211 -17.95 12.95 6.93
CA ALA A 211 -19.31 12.64 6.50
C ALA A 211 -20.09 11.99 7.66
N PRO A 212 -21.37 12.37 7.87
CA PRO A 212 -22.19 11.71 8.88
C PRO A 212 -22.35 10.22 8.53
N PRO A 213 -22.40 9.33 9.53
CA PRO A 213 -22.58 7.90 9.29
C PRO A 213 -23.91 7.68 8.53
N LYS A 214 -23.86 6.89 7.44
CA LYS A 214 -25.07 6.50 6.72
C LYS A 214 -25.96 5.71 7.67
N LYS A 215 -27.13 6.25 8.00
CA LYS A 215 -28.18 5.51 8.69
C LYS A 215 -28.78 4.55 7.68
N ASP A 216 -28.34 3.29 7.69
CA ASP A 216 -29.08 2.26 6.98
C ASP A 216 -30.46 2.15 7.64
N LEU A 217 -31.49 2.51 6.88
CA LEU A 217 -32.88 2.35 7.29
C LEU A 217 -33.14 0.85 7.47
N ILE A 218 -33.17 0.39 8.72
CA ILE A 218 -33.66 -0.93 9.07
C ILE A 218 -35.18 -0.88 8.84
N LEU A 219 -35.63 -1.41 7.71
CA LEU A 219 -37.04 -1.72 7.51
C LEU A 219 -37.32 -3.02 8.28
N GLU A 220 -37.78 -2.89 9.52
CA GLU A 220 -38.44 -4.02 10.19
C GLU A 220 -39.68 -4.39 9.37
N GLN A 221 -39.67 -5.61 8.80
CA GLN A 221 -40.89 -6.21 8.27
C GLN A 221 -41.75 -6.64 9.46
N VAL A 222 -42.92 -6.01 9.59
CA VAL A 222 -44.01 -6.43 10.48
C VAL A 222 -44.80 -7.56 9.82
#